data_AF-A0A1C7FHJ5-F1
#
_entry.id   AF-A0A1C7FHJ5-F1
#
_cell.length_a   1.000
_cell.length_b   1.000
_cell.length_c   1.000
_cell.angle_alpha   90.00
_cell.angle_beta   90.00
_cell.angle_gamma   90.00
#
_symmetry.space_group_name_H-M   'P 1'
#
loop_
_entity.id
_entity.type
_entity.pdbx_description
1 polymer ?
#
loop_
_entity_poly.entity_id
_entity_poly.type
_entity_poly.pdbx_seq_one_letter_code
_entity_poly.pdbx_strand_id
1 'polypeptide(L)'
;MREILAALSKVQGSSLGGLLTSMYNQIQKRDDANDTYSKLKVLLDDLIMKGYRFESPEIQAIVTLLKELPAPGACVLNFEKLYLRDEYGLRKLPRDPRDIPKGHWH
;
A
#
# COMPACT_ATOMS: atom_id res chain seq x y z
N MET A 1 -5.09 8.33 8.63
CA MET A 1 -4.74 7.95 10.03
C MET A 1 -5.79 7.07 10.73
N ARG A 2 -7.04 7.50 11.01
CA ARG A 2 -8.07 6.62 11.62
C ARG A 2 -8.38 5.37 10.79
N GLU A 3 -8.42 5.51 9.46
CA GLU A 3 -8.66 4.42 8.51
C GLU A 3 -7.57 3.34 8.55
N ILE A 4 -6.30 3.75 8.63
CA ILE A 4 -5.15 2.83 8.69
C ILE A 4 -5.20 1.97 9.95
N LEU A 5 -5.46 2.59 11.11
CA LEU A 5 -5.57 1.84 12.37
C LEU A 5 -6.73 0.85 12.34
N ALA A 6 -7.85 1.20 11.70
CA ALA A 6 -8.98 0.30 11.51
C ALA A 6 -8.67 -0.84 10.52
N ALA A 7 -7.85 -0.59 9.49
CA ALA A 7 -7.40 -1.62 8.58
C ALA A 7 -6.40 -2.57 9.25
N LEU A 8 -5.45 -2.03 10.03
CA LEU A 8 -4.46 -2.81 10.77
C LEU A 8 -5.09 -3.68 11.87
N SER A 9 -6.11 -3.18 12.58
CA SER A 9 -6.79 -3.98 13.60
C SER A 9 -7.50 -5.20 13.02
N LYS A 10 -8.03 -5.12 11.80
CA LYS A 10 -8.65 -6.26 11.10
C LYS A 10 -7.66 -7.36 10.75
N VAL A 11 -6.37 -7.03 10.63
CA VAL A 11 -5.30 -7.99 10.26
C VAL A 11 -4.37 -8.34 11.42
N GLN A 12 -4.59 -7.76 12.61
CA GLN A 12 -3.71 -7.94 13.77
C GLN A 12 -3.59 -9.40 14.23
N GLY A 13 -4.63 -10.22 14.03
CA GLY A 13 -4.62 -11.66 14.32
C GLY A 13 -4.00 -12.54 13.24
N SER A 14 -3.61 -11.95 12.09
CA SER A 14 -2.96 -12.68 11.00
C SER A 14 -1.44 -12.73 11.18
N SER A 15 -0.77 -13.64 10.46
CA SER A 15 0.69 -13.69 10.39
C SER A 15 1.34 -12.42 9.83
N LEU A 16 0.56 -11.57 9.14
CA LEU A 16 1.02 -10.32 8.53
C LEU A 16 0.75 -9.08 9.38
N GLY A 17 -0.10 -9.17 10.41
CA GLY A 17 -0.52 -8.01 11.22
C GLY A 17 0.67 -7.27 11.87
N GLY A 18 1.61 -8.03 12.43
CA GLY A 18 2.83 -7.47 13.03
C GLY A 18 3.73 -6.78 12.00
N LEU A 19 3.88 -7.36 10.81
CA LEU A 19 4.66 -6.78 9.72
C LEU A 19 4.05 -5.47 9.22
N LEU A 20 2.75 -5.47 8.91
CA LEU A 20 2.04 -4.28 8.41
C LEU A 20 2.05 -3.14 9.43
N THR A 21 1.96 -3.46 10.73
CA THR A 21 2.10 -2.47 11.82
C THR A 21 3.51 -1.87 11.86
N SER A 22 4.55 -2.69 11.67
CA SER A 22 5.93 -2.20 11.60
C SER A 22 6.16 -1.25 10.42
N MET A 23 5.59 -1.59 9.26
CA MET A 23 5.66 -0.74 8.06
C MET A 23 4.93 0.58 8.26
N TYR A 24 3.74 0.56 8.87
CA TYR A 24 3.03 1.78 9.25
C TYR A 24 3.89 2.69 10.14
N ASN A 25 4.59 2.12 11.12
CA ASN A 25 5.48 2.89 11.98
C ASN A 25 6.67 3.51 11.22
N GLN A 26 7.19 2.85 10.17
CA GLN A 26 8.23 3.43 9.28
C GLN A 26 7.68 4.63 8.50
N ILE A 27 6.47 4.53 7.95
CA ILE A 27 5.79 5.64 7.28
C ILE A 27 5.62 6.84 8.23
N GLN A 28 5.19 6.60 9.47
CA GLN A 28 5.02 7.66 10.49
C GLN A 28 6.35 8.34 10.85
N LYS A 29 7.46 7.60 10.83
CA LYS A 29 8.81 8.14 11.04
C LYS A 29 9.34 8.92 9.83
N ARG A 30 8.56 9.02 8.75
CA ARG A 30 8.97 9.60 7.46
C ARG A 30 10.21 8.93 6.89
N ASP A 31 10.34 7.62 7.10
CA ASP A 31 11.35 6.82 6.41
C ASP A 31 11.10 6.84 4.89
N ASP A 32 12.07 6.35 4.12
CA ASP A 32 12.06 6.40 2.65
C ASP A 32 10.78 5.76 2.07
N ALA A 33 9.94 6.60 1.45
CA ALA A 33 8.68 6.18 0.83
C ALA A 33 8.90 5.15 -0.29
N ASN A 34 10.04 5.22 -0.99
CA ASN A 34 10.37 4.28 -2.07
C ASN A 34 10.72 2.90 -1.52
N ASP A 35 11.45 2.84 -0.41
CA ASP A 35 11.79 1.58 0.26
C ASP A 35 10.52 0.94 0.84
N THR A 36 9.68 1.73 1.51
CA THR A 36 8.40 1.25 2.04
C THR A 36 7.48 0.74 0.92
N TYR A 37 7.38 1.49 -0.18
CA TYR A 37 6.64 1.06 -1.38
C TYR A 37 7.14 -0.29 -1.88
N SER A 38 8.46 -0.45 -2.04
CA SER A 38 9.06 -1.66 -2.61
C SER A 38 8.74 -2.89 -1.76
N LYS A 39 8.81 -2.76 -0.43
CA LYS A 39 8.46 -3.84 0.50
C LYS A 39 6.96 -4.17 0.44
N LEU A 40 6.09 -3.15 0.41
CA LEU A 40 4.64 -3.36 0.31
C LEU A 40 4.25 -4.00 -1.02
N LYS A 41 4.93 -3.64 -2.13
CA LYS A 41 4.70 -4.20 -3.46
C LYS A 41 5.02 -5.69 -3.50
N VAL A 42 6.16 -6.10 -2.93
CA VAL A 42 6.54 -7.52 -2.86
C VAL A 42 5.51 -8.32 -2.06
N LEU A 43 5.07 -7.80 -0.91
CA LEU A 43 4.05 -8.44 -0.09
C LEU A 43 2.70 -8.52 -0.80
N LEU A 44 2.30 -7.45 -1.49
CA LEU A 44 1.08 -7.40 -2.28
C LEU A 44 1.09 -8.48 -3.37
N ASP A 45 2.19 -8.59 -4.12
CA ASP A 45 2.32 -9.57 -5.19
C ASP A 45 2.23 -11.00 -4.66
N ASP A 46 2.89 -11.30 -3.54
CA ASP A 46 2.82 -12.61 -2.90
C ASP A 46 1.38 -12.97 -2.47
N LEU A 47 0.63 -12.01 -1.93
CA LEU A 47 -0.77 -12.22 -1.55
C LEU A 47 -1.68 -12.44 -2.77
N ILE A 48 -1.51 -11.64 -3.82
CA ILE A 48 -2.25 -11.83 -5.08
C ILE A 48 -1.92 -13.20 -5.68
N MET A 49 -0.64 -13.62 -5.66
CA MET A 49 -0.21 -14.94 -6.12
C MET A 49 -0.82 -16.09 -5.31
N LYS A 50 -1.02 -15.89 -4.01
CA LYS A 50 -1.71 -16.84 -3.11
C LYS A 50 -3.24 -16.86 -3.29
N GLY A 51 -3.79 -16.00 -4.16
CA GLY A 51 -5.22 -15.95 -4.46
C GLY A 51 -6.03 -15.03 -3.54
N TYR A 52 -5.39 -14.15 -2.78
CA TYR A 52 -6.11 -13.14 -1.99
C TYR A 52 -6.82 -12.16 -2.94
N ARG A 53 -8.09 -11.87 -2.64
CA ARG A 53 -8.92 -10.95 -3.41
C ARG A 53 -8.73 -9.51 -2.96
N PHE A 54 -9.06 -8.57 -3.84
CA PHE A 54 -8.97 -7.14 -3.57
C PHE A 54 -9.67 -6.75 -2.26
N GLU A 55 -10.86 -7.29 -2.00
CA GLU A 55 -11.68 -6.96 -0.83
C GLU A 55 -11.18 -7.61 0.48
N SER A 56 -10.16 -8.48 0.42
CA SER A 56 -9.64 -9.12 1.62
C SER A 56 -9.04 -8.09 2.60
N PRO A 57 -9.18 -8.30 3.92
CA PRO A 57 -8.64 -7.38 4.91
C PRO A 57 -7.14 -7.10 4.73
N GLU A 58 -6.36 -8.12 4.35
CA GLU A 58 -4.92 -8.02 4.12
C GLU A 58 -4.59 -7.12 2.92
N ILE A 59 -5.25 -7.33 1.78
CA ILE A 59 -5.05 -6.48 0.60
C ILE A 59 -5.50 -5.06 0.90
N GLN A 60 -6.65 -4.87 1.54
CA GLN A 60 -7.15 -3.53 1.89
C GLN A 60 -6.25 -2.80 2.89
N ALA A 61 -5.60 -3.51 3.81
CA ALA A 61 -4.61 -2.92 4.71
C ALA A 61 -3.38 -2.42 3.92
N ILE A 62 -2.88 -3.20 2.96
CA ILE A 62 -1.77 -2.78 2.10
C ILE A 62 -2.17 -1.60 1.21
N VAL A 63 -3.35 -1.63 0.61
CA VAL A 63 -3.90 -0.51 -0.19
C VAL A 63 -3.94 0.78 0.63
N THR A 64 -4.42 0.68 1.87
CA THR A 64 -4.50 1.80 2.79
C THR A 64 -3.12 2.37 3.14
N LEU A 65 -2.10 1.50 3.29
CA LEU A 65 -0.71 1.95 3.52
C LEU A 65 -0.09 2.58 2.26
N LEU A 66 -0.30 1.98 1.08
CA LEU A 66 0.19 2.49 -0.19
C LEU A 66 -0.35 3.89 -0.50
N LYS A 67 -1.61 4.17 -0.13
CA LYS A 67 -2.25 5.48 -0.32
C LYS A 67 -1.57 6.62 0.44
N GLU A 68 -0.85 6.32 1.52
CA GLU A 68 -0.19 7.32 2.38
C GLU A 68 1.24 7.65 1.91
N LEU A 69 1.76 6.91 0.94
CA LEU A 69 3.14 7.09 0.48
C LEU A 69 3.35 8.27 -0.48
N PRO A 70 2.47 8.58 -1.46
CA PRO A 70 2.68 9.69 -2.39
C PRO A 70 2.71 11.06 -1.71
N ALA A 71 3.24 12.06 -2.42
CA ALA A 71 3.16 13.45 -1.99
C ALA A 71 1.70 13.87 -1.72
N PRO A 72 1.42 14.63 -0.64
CA PRO A 72 0.06 15.00 -0.30
C PRO A 72 -0.61 15.83 -1.42
N GLY A 73 -1.94 15.75 -1.49
CA GLY A 73 -2.75 16.50 -2.45
C GLY A 73 -3.00 15.72 -3.74
N ALA A 74 -2.69 16.32 -4.89
CA ALA A 74 -3.05 15.77 -6.20
C ALA A 74 -2.36 14.42 -6.48
N CYS A 75 -1.13 14.20 -6.00
CA CYS A 75 -0.41 12.95 -6.23
C CYS A 75 -1.11 11.75 -5.58
N VAL A 76 -1.55 11.86 -4.31
CA VAL A 76 -2.35 10.81 -3.65
C VAL A 76 -3.61 10.48 -4.44
N LEU A 77 -4.38 11.50 -4.84
CA LEU A 77 -5.64 11.30 -5.57
C LEU A 77 -5.41 10.62 -6.92
N ASN A 78 -4.37 11.02 -7.64
CA ASN A 78 -4.05 10.44 -8.95
C ASN A 78 -3.52 9.01 -8.80
N PHE A 79 -2.65 8.77 -7.83
CA PHE A 79 -2.13 7.44 -7.49
C PHE A 79 -3.25 6.46 -7.14
N GLU A 80 -4.14 6.86 -6.25
CA GLU A 80 -5.29 6.06 -5.82
C GLU A 80 -6.19 5.71 -7.02
N LYS A 81 -6.49 6.71 -7.86
CA LYS A 81 -7.32 6.51 -9.06
C LYS A 81 -6.70 5.56 -10.08
N LEU A 82 -5.37 5.59 -10.22
CA LEU A 82 -4.66 4.81 -11.22
C LEU A 82 -4.44 3.36 -10.78
N TYR A 83 -4.11 3.14 -9.50
CA TYR A 83 -3.65 1.84 -9.03
C TYR A 83 -4.51 1.19 -7.97
N LEU A 84 -5.18 1.95 -7.10
CA LEU A 84 -5.72 1.42 -5.84
C LEU A 84 -7.23 1.14 -5.86
N ARG A 85 -7.88 1.22 -7.03
CA ARG A 85 -9.34 1.09 -7.15
C ARG A 85 -9.85 -0.35 -7.18
N ASP A 86 -9.07 -1.24 -7.76
CA ASP A 86 -9.46 -2.63 -8.02
C ASP A 86 -8.22 -3.51 -8.24
N GLU A 87 -8.44 -4.81 -8.38
CA GLU A 87 -7.37 -5.78 -8.59
C GLU A 87 -6.56 -5.53 -9.88
N TYR A 88 -7.21 -5.04 -10.93
CA TYR A 88 -6.55 -4.76 -12.20
C TYR A 88 -5.59 -3.56 -12.07
N GLY A 89 -5.98 -2.53 -11.32
CA GLY A 89 -5.13 -1.41 -10.94
C GLY A 89 -3.92 -1.87 -10.11
N LEU A 90 -4.13 -2.74 -9.12
CA LEU A 90 -3.04 -3.24 -8.28
C LEU A 90 -1.98 -3.99 -9.08
N ARG A 91 -2.42 -4.78 -10.07
CA ARG A 91 -1.51 -5.52 -10.98
C ARG A 91 -0.68 -4.60 -11.89
N LYS A 92 -1.07 -3.33 -12.06
CA LYS A 92 -0.33 -2.34 -12.84
C LYS A 92 0.72 -1.57 -12.04
N LEU A 93 0.75 -1.74 -10.72
CA LEU A 93 1.75 -1.06 -9.89
C LEU A 93 3.16 -1.41 -10.39
N PRO A 94 4.01 -0.41 -10.71
CA PRO A 94 5.36 -0.67 -11.17
C PRO A 94 6.19 -1.32 -10.07
N ARG A 95 7.23 -2.07 -10.45
CA ARG A 95 8.13 -2.69 -9.48
C ARG A 95 9.03 -1.66 -8.80
N ASP A 96 9.52 -0.68 -9.56
CA ASP A 96 10.28 0.45 -9.05
C ASP A 96 9.34 1.67 -8.88
N PRO A 97 9.28 2.31 -7.69
CA PRO A 97 8.45 3.50 -7.49
C PRO A 97 8.87 4.68 -8.38
N ARG A 98 10.09 4.70 -8.91
CA ARG A 98 10.59 5.75 -9.82
C ARG A 98 9.93 5.69 -11.20
N ASP A 99 9.32 4.56 -11.54
CA ASP A 99 8.55 4.40 -12.78
C ASP A 99 7.10 4.90 -12.63
N ILE A 100 6.69 5.36 -11.43
CA ILE A 100 5.37 5.94 -11.21
C ILE A 100 5.30 7.28 -11.95
N PRO A 101 4.25 7.52 -12.77
CA PRO A 101 4.14 8.75 -13.54
C PRO A 101 4.19 10.02 -12.68
N LYS A 102 4.78 11.07 -13.23
CA LYS A 102 4.79 12.41 -12.61
C LYS A 102 3.37 12.84 -12.23
N GLY A 103 3.23 13.48 -11.08
CA GLY A 103 1.93 13.90 -10.55
C GLY A 103 1.10 12.75 -9.94
N HIS A 104 1.66 11.55 -9.82
CA HIS A 104 1.15 10.43 -9.03
C HIS A 104 2.14 10.00 -7.93
N TRP A 105 3.35 10.57 -7.92
CA TRP A 105 4.40 10.32 -6.93
C TRP A 105 5.18 11.61 -6.61
N HIS A 106 6.18 11.52 -5.73
CA HIS A 106 7.10 12.61 -5.37
C HIS A 106 8.06 12.95 -6.52
#